data_AF-A0A1F2VMV5-F1
#
_entry.id   AF-A0A1F2VMV5-F1
#
_cell.length_a   1.000
_cell.length_b   1.000
_cell.length_c   1.000
_cell.angle_alpha   90.00
_cell.angle_beta   90.00
_cell.angle_gamma   90.00
#
_symmetry.space_group_name_H-M   'P 1'
#
loop_
_entity.id
_entity.type
_entity.pdbx_description
1 polymer ?
#
loop_
_entity_poly.entity_id
_entity_poly.type
_entity_poly.pdbx_seq_one_letter_code
_entity_poly.pdbx_strand_id
1 'polypeptide(L)'
;MLLSAVGSLARRGYGINPGEALDVIHDFYLEALPGLFEHFDPSKGKFSTYLYGSFLQFARPRIVRGIRWKAILVPFDEAIDHPAPILDDYPPVELEASVLLAYKRLPKTLRATLDARLDQGQSERAIAKRFRVSRYVVRQRLAEALGRIAVAISHDETFPEDLRPLAIRLWRDQQPLMRVAADLGLSRQQARLQYGRLIHSLSAAAASLGNP
;
A
#
# COMPACT_ATOMS: atom_id res chain seq x y z
N MET A 1 24.43 1.63 6.84
CA MET A 1 24.41 2.96 6.18
C MET A 1 23.01 3.59 6.16
N LEU A 2 21.97 2.94 5.64
CA LEU A 2 20.61 3.53 5.62
C LEU A 2 19.95 3.53 7.01
N LEU A 3 20.13 2.47 7.81
CA LEU A 3 19.71 2.46 9.22
C LEU A 3 20.37 3.57 10.05
N SER A 4 21.65 3.86 9.81
CA SER A 4 22.33 4.99 10.45
C SER A 4 21.81 6.34 9.96
N ALA A 5 21.35 6.43 8.71
CA ALA A 5 20.68 7.63 8.18
C ALA A 5 19.31 7.85 8.84
N VAL A 6 18.54 6.79 9.07
CA VAL A 6 17.30 6.86 9.87
C VAL A 6 17.62 7.27 11.32
N GLY A 7 18.65 6.70 11.94
CA GLY A 7 19.11 7.11 13.26
C GLY A 7 19.59 8.58 13.32
N SER A 8 20.09 9.12 12.21
CA SER A 8 20.43 10.55 12.10
C SER A 8 19.16 11.42 11.98
N LEU A 9 18.14 10.97 11.25
CA LEU A 9 16.84 11.63 11.16
C LEU A 9 16.09 11.62 12.50
N ALA A 10 16.14 10.51 13.23
CA ALA A 10 15.56 10.40 14.57
C ALA A 10 16.17 11.42 15.55
N ARG A 11 17.50 11.57 15.53
CA ARG A 11 18.22 12.61 16.30
C ARG A 11 17.87 14.04 15.91
N ARG A 12 17.27 14.26 14.74
CA ARG A 12 16.82 15.56 14.22
C ARG A 12 15.31 15.80 14.43
N GLY A 13 14.66 15.02 15.28
CA GLY A 13 13.24 15.15 15.60
C GLY A 13 12.28 14.39 14.68
N TYR A 14 12.79 13.58 13.76
CA TYR A 14 11.98 12.74 12.86
C TYR A 14 11.94 11.28 13.35
N GLY A 15 11.69 11.09 14.65
CA GLY A 15 11.64 9.78 15.28
C GLY A 15 10.49 8.93 14.71
N ILE A 16 10.83 7.74 14.22
CA ILE A 16 9.87 6.73 13.76
C ILE A 16 10.21 5.39 14.43
N ASN A 17 9.21 4.53 14.60
CA ASN A 17 9.48 3.23 15.20
C ASN A 17 10.37 2.35 14.30
N PRO A 18 11.08 1.34 14.84
CA PRO A 18 12.02 0.53 14.05
C PRO A 18 11.38 -0.18 12.84
N GLY A 19 10.08 -0.46 12.86
CA GLY A 19 9.39 -1.04 11.72
C GLY A 19 9.13 -0.02 10.60
N GLU A 20 8.74 1.20 10.94
CA GLU A 20 8.60 2.30 9.99
C GLU A 20 9.96 2.68 9.37
N ALA A 21 11.03 2.57 10.14
CA ALA A 21 12.39 2.74 9.64
C ALA A 21 12.73 1.74 8.52
N LEU A 22 12.33 0.47 8.69
CA LEU A 22 12.54 -0.57 7.69
C LEU A 22 11.64 -0.37 6.47
N ASP A 23 10.40 0.08 6.67
CA ASP A 23 9.46 0.38 5.58
C ASP A 23 10.02 1.50 4.67
N VAL A 24 10.50 2.61 5.24
CA VAL A 24 11.12 3.71 4.47
C VAL A 24 12.38 3.28 3.71
N ILE A 25 13.19 2.39 4.31
CA ILE A 25 14.37 1.81 3.63
C ILE A 25 13.94 0.94 2.45
N HIS A 26 12.89 0.16 2.60
CA HIS A 26 12.38 -0.71 1.55
C HIS A 26 11.80 0.10 0.38
N ASP A 27 10.99 1.13 0.68
CA ASP A 27 10.43 2.02 -0.34
C ASP A 27 11.53 2.72 -1.15
N PHE A 28 12.63 3.10 -0.48
CA PHE A 28 13.78 3.68 -1.16
C PHE A 28 14.42 2.71 -2.16
N TYR A 29 14.55 1.43 -1.80
CA TYR A 29 15.10 0.41 -2.69
C TYR A 29 14.21 0.16 -3.92
N LEU A 30 12.89 0.25 -3.76
CA LEU A 30 11.95 -0.01 -4.85
C LEU A 30 11.75 1.20 -5.76
N GLU A 31 11.63 2.40 -5.19
CA GLU A 31 11.18 3.58 -5.92
C GLU A 31 12.34 4.47 -6.40
N ALA A 32 13.37 4.63 -5.58
CA ALA A 32 14.41 5.63 -5.81
C ALA A 32 15.74 5.02 -6.25
N LEU A 33 16.10 3.84 -5.75
CA LEU A 33 17.40 3.23 -6.06
C LEU A 33 17.62 2.96 -7.57
N PRO A 34 16.64 2.48 -8.36
CA PRO A 34 16.85 2.27 -9.79
C PRO A 34 17.29 3.55 -10.51
N GLY A 35 16.62 4.68 -10.24
CA GLY A 35 16.98 5.97 -10.80
C GLY A 35 18.31 6.51 -10.27
N LEU A 36 18.74 6.14 -9.06
CA LEU A 36 20.04 6.55 -8.53
C LEU A 36 21.22 5.99 -9.35
N PHE A 37 21.12 4.75 -9.83
CA PHE A 37 22.19 4.15 -10.63
C PHE A 37 22.37 4.86 -11.97
N GLU A 38 21.28 5.36 -12.55
CA GLU A 38 21.29 6.07 -13.84
C GLU A 38 21.92 7.48 -13.73
N HIS A 39 21.82 8.12 -12.56
CA HIS A 39 22.26 9.51 -12.36
C HIS A 39 23.55 9.65 -11.54
N PHE A 40 24.14 8.54 -11.10
CA PHE A 40 25.38 8.58 -10.33
C PHE A 40 26.58 8.92 -11.21
N ASP A 41 27.30 9.97 -10.82
CA ASP A 41 28.55 10.40 -11.45
C ASP A 41 29.73 10.14 -10.49
N PRO A 42 30.62 9.17 -10.81
CA PRO A 42 31.75 8.83 -9.96
C PRO A 42 32.80 9.95 -9.85
N SER A 43 32.82 10.92 -10.77
CA SER A 43 33.72 12.07 -10.70
C SER A 43 33.32 13.06 -9.59
N LYS A 44 32.05 13.05 -9.17
CA LYS A 44 31.49 13.97 -8.16
C LYS A 44 31.57 13.41 -6.73
N GLY A 45 32.00 12.17 -6.56
CA GLY A 45 32.26 11.60 -5.23
C GLY A 45 31.93 10.11 -5.10
N LYS A 46 32.00 9.61 -3.87
CA LYS A 46 31.75 8.19 -3.55
C LYS A 46 30.26 7.87 -3.63
N PHE A 47 29.93 6.72 -4.21
CA PHE A 47 28.56 6.22 -4.30
C PHE A 47 27.87 6.12 -2.95
N SER A 48 28.59 5.70 -1.89
CA SER A 48 28.05 5.63 -0.53
C SER A 48 27.57 6.98 0.00
N THR A 49 28.30 8.07 -0.28
CA THR A 49 27.91 9.44 0.10
C THR A 49 26.70 9.90 -0.68
N TYR A 50 26.68 9.64 -1.99
CA TYR A 50 25.54 9.96 -2.86
C TYR A 50 24.27 9.20 -2.43
N LEU A 51 24.38 7.89 -2.24
CA LEU A 51 23.31 7.01 -1.76
C LEU A 51 22.75 7.46 -0.41
N TYR A 52 23.62 7.90 0.52
CA TYR A 52 23.21 8.43 1.81
C TYR A 52 22.41 9.73 1.67
N GLY A 53 22.90 10.67 0.85
CA GLY A 53 22.23 11.95 0.59
C GLY A 53 20.86 11.78 -0.06
N SER A 54 20.77 10.96 -1.11
CA SER A 54 19.51 10.70 -1.80
C SER A 54 18.51 9.95 -0.91
N PHE A 55 18.97 9.03 -0.06
CA PHE A 55 18.10 8.40 0.94
C PHE A 55 17.51 9.42 1.91
N LEU A 56 18.31 10.37 2.42
CA LEU A 56 17.80 11.41 3.31
C LEU A 56 16.75 12.31 2.63
N GLN A 57 16.98 12.68 1.37
CA GLN A 57 16.04 13.45 0.57
C GLN A 57 14.73 12.69 0.31
N PHE A 58 14.81 11.38 0.10
CA PHE A 58 13.66 10.50 -0.09
C PHE A 58 12.85 10.29 1.22
N ALA A 59 13.55 10.02 2.32
CA ALA A 59 12.97 9.58 3.58
C ALA A 59 12.30 10.72 4.35
N ARG A 60 12.94 11.89 4.43
CA ARG A 60 12.47 13.02 5.25
C ARG A 60 11.03 13.45 4.95
N PRO A 61 10.63 13.76 3.70
CA PRO A 61 9.26 14.21 3.42
C PRO A 61 8.21 13.13 3.71
N ARG A 62 8.55 11.84 3.51
CA ARG A 62 7.65 10.71 3.80
C ARG A 62 7.44 10.54 5.31
N ILE A 63 8.50 10.64 6.09
CA ILE A 63 8.43 10.61 7.55
C ILE A 63 7.62 11.80 8.09
N VAL A 64 7.90 13.02 7.60
CA VAL A 64 7.14 14.22 7.99
C VAL A 64 5.66 14.10 7.65
N ARG A 65 5.33 13.60 6.46
CA ARG A 65 3.94 13.34 6.08
C ARG A 65 3.32 12.31 7.02
N GLY A 66 3.99 11.19 7.31
CA GLY A 66 3.51 10.19 8.27
C GLY A 66 3.27 10.74 9.67
N ILE A 67 4.19 11.55 10.20
CA ILE A 67 4.05 12.21 11.52
C ILE A 67 2.87 13.20 11.50
N ARG A 68 2.76 14.02 10.45
CA ARG A 68 1.68 15.00 10.33
C ARG A 68 0.31 14.33 10.22
N TRP A 69 0.22 13.22 9.50
CA TRP A 69 -1.00 12.42 9.41
C TRP A 69 -1.35 11.78 10.76
N LYS A 70 -0.36 11.28 11.50
CA LYS A 70 -0.56 10.81 12.88
C LYS A 70 -1.00 11.90 13.85
N ALA A 71 -0.54 13.14 13.67
CA ALA A 71 -0.95 14.28 14.48
C ALA A 71 -2.35 14.81 14.14
N ILE A 72 -2.90 14.44 12.97
CA ILE A 72 -4.27 14.75 12.55
C ILE A 72 -5.24 13.64 12.98
N LEU A 73 -4.74 12.45 13.32
CA LEU A 73 -5.54 11.37 13.87
C LEU A 73 -5.82 11.66 15.36
N VAL A 74 -7.06 12.06 15.61
CA VAL A 74 -7.65 12.30 16.93
C VAL A 74 -7.48 11.05 17.83
N PRO A 75 -7.09 11.20 19.11
CA PRO A 75 -7.08 10.10 20.07
C PRO A 75 -8.47 9.45 20.17
N PHE A 76 -8.53 8.12 20.25
CA PHE A 76 -9.77 7.32 20.26
C PHE A 76 -10.81 7.81 21.28
N ASP A 77 -10.33 8.38 22.38
CA ASP A 77 -11.07 8.94 23.50
C ASP A 77 -11.91 10.18 23.09
N GLU A 78 -11.45 10.95 22.10
CA GLU A 78 -12.13 12.14 21.53
C GLU A 78 -13.05 11.78 20.34
N ALA A 79 -12.93 10.57 19.77
CA ALA A 79 -13.80 10.09 18.68
C ALA A 79 -15.15 9.52 19.18
N ILE A 80 -15.28 9.25 20.48
CA ILE A 80 -16.52 8.77 21.10
C ILE A 80 -17.59 9.89 21.16
N ASP A 81 -17.17 11.16 21.23
CA ASP A 81 -18.07 12.32 21.28
C ASP A 81 -18.55 12.79 19.90
N HIS A 82 -18.05 12.17 18.83
CA HIS A 82 -18.51 12.39 17.45
C HIS A 82 -19.03 11.07 16.88
N PRO A 83 -20.30 10.69 17.15
CA PRO A 83 -20.88 9.52 16.52
C PRO A 83 -20.73 9.66 15.00
N ALA A 84 -20.24 8.60 14.35
CA ALA A 84 -20.39 8.46 12.90
C ALA A 84 -21.85 8.78 12.56
N PRO A 85 -22.12 9.57 11.51
CA PRO A 85 -23.50 9.82 11.11
C PRO A 85 -24.19 8.47 11.00
N ILE A 86 -25.33 8.33 11.69
CA ILE A 86 -26.20 7.17 11.53
C ILE A 86 -26.58 7.18 10.06
N LEU A 87 -25.87 6.36 9.27
CA LEU A 87 -26.28 6.03 7.91
C LEU A 87 -27.49 5.13 8.10
N ASP A 88 -28.69 5.72 8.04
CA ASP A 88 -29.97 4.98 8.09
C ASP A 88 -30.10 3.97 6.93
N ASP A 89 -29.19 4.01 5.95
CA ASP A 89 -29.07 3.02 4.89
C ASP A 89 -28.10 1.90 5.30
N TYR A 90 -28.67 0.80 5.81
CA TYR A 90 -28.04 -0.50 5.58
C TYR A 90 -27.74 -0.62 4.08
N PRO A 91 -26.56 -1.14 3.68
CA PRO A 91 -26.29 -1.36 2.26
C PRO A 91 -27.45 -2.18 1.67
N PRO A 92 -27.94 -1.85 0.46
CA PRO A 92 -29.00 -2.62 -0.17
C PRO A 92 -28.65 -4.11 -0.11
N VAL A 93 -29.62 -4.97 0.21
CA VAL A 93 -29.41 -6.43 0.36
C VAL A 93 -28.67 -7.03 -0.84
N GLU A 94 -28.84 -6.44 -2.03
CA GLU A 94 -28.16 -6.78 -3.28
C GLU A 94 -26.65 -6.49 -3.26
N LEU A 95 -26.22 -5.40 -2.62
CA LEU A 95 -24.81 -5.03 -2.46
C LEU A 95 -24.11 -6.01 -1.50
N GLU A 96 -24.74 -6.33 -0.37
CA GLU A 96 -24.20 -7.29 0.60
C GLU A 96 -24.04 -8.69 -0.02
N ALA A 97 -25.06 -9.15 -0.75
CA ALA A 97 -25.00 -10.42 -1.49
C ALA A 97 -23.88 -10.42 -2.55
N SER A 98 -23.69 -9.30 -3.26
CA SER A 98 -22.65 -9.13 -4.28
C SER A 98 -21.24 -9.13 -3.67
N VAL A 99 -21.05 -8.45 -2.54
CA VAL A 99 -19.79 -8.46 -1.79
C VAL A 99 -19.46 -9.88 -1.31
N LEU A 100 -20.43 -10.59 -0.73
CA LEU A 100 -20.22 -11.95 -0.25
C LEU A 100 -19.86 -12.91 -1.39
N LEU A 101 -20.51 -12.76 -2.55
CA LEU A 101 -20.23 -13.56 -3.74
C LEU A 101 -18.84 -13.25 -4.33
N ALA A 102 -18.44 -11.98 -4.36
CA ALA A 102 -17.09 -11.56 -4.75
C ALA A 102 -16.02 -12.11 -3.80
N TYR A 103 -16.24 -12.00 -2.49
CA TYR A 103 -15.38 -12.57 -1.46
C TYR A 103 -15.22 -14.09 -1.61
N LYS A 104 -16.32 -14.83 -1.87
CA LYS A 104 -16.31 -16.28 -2.12
C LYS A 104 -15.55 -16.69 -3.38
N ARG A 105 -15.30 -15.77 -4.32
CA ARG A 105 -14.50 -16.01 -5.53
C ARG A 105 -13.03 -15.66 -5.37
N LEU A 106 -12.63 -15.03 -4.25
CA LEU A 106 -11.23 -14.72 -4.00
C LEU A 106 -10.37 -16.00 -3.90
N PRO A 107 -9.13 -15.98 -4.42
CA PRO A 107 -8.13 -17.01 -4.12
C PRO A 107 -8.00 -17.23 -2.62
N LYS A 108 -7.81 -18.50 -2.20
CA LYS A 108 -7.73 -18.90 -0.78
C LYS A 108 -6.72 -18.08 0.02
N THR A 109 -5.58 -17.75 -0.59
CA THR A 109 -4.51 -16.96 0.05
C THR A 109 -4.90 -15.51 0.30
N LEU A 110 -5.67 -14.89 -0.60
CA LEU A 110 -6.19 -13.53 -0.45
C LEU A 110 -7.29 -13.51 0.62
N ARG A 111 -8.22 -14.46 0.54
CA ARG A 111 -9.30 -14.62 1.51
C ARG A 111 -8.75 -14.81 2.93
N ALA A 112 -7.86 -15.78 3.13
CA ALA A 112 -7.25 -16.03 4.44
C ALA A 112 -6.46 -14.82 5.00
N THR A 113 -5.91 -13.98 4.11
CA THR A 113 -5.24 -12.73 4.52
C THR A 113 -6.26 -11.67 4.94
N LEU A 114 -7.39 -11.58 4.23
CA LEU A 114 -8.49 -10.66 4.54
C LEU A 114 -9.19 -11.06 5.84
N ASP A 115 -9.52 -12.34 6.03
CA ASP A 115 -10.15 -12.87 7.26
C ASP A 115 -9.29 -12.64 8.50
N ALA A 116 -7.97 -12.87 8.35
CA ALA A 116 -7.04 -12.61 9.44
C ALA A 116 -7.03 -11.13 9.83
N ARG A 117 -7.27 -10.21 8.88
CA ARG A 117 -7.25 -8.78 9.12
C ARG A 117 -8.58 -8.24 9.64
N LEU A 118 -9.69 -8.60 9.01
CA LEU A 118 -11.02 -8.06 9.27
C LEU A 118 -11.73 -8.82 10.38
N ASP A 119 -11.83 -10.15 10.28
CA ASP A 119 -12.59 -10.94 11.26
C ASP A 119 -11.80 -11.17 12.55
N GLN A 120 -10.49 -11.39 12.42
CA GLN A 120 -9.63 -11.73 13.56
C GLN A 120 -8.87 -10.51 14.11
N GLY A 121 -9.02 -9.33 13.49
CA GLY A 121 -8.37 -8.08 13.92
C GLY A 121 -6.83 -8.12 13.93
N GLN A 122 -6.20 -9.07 13.26
CA GLN A 122 -4.75 -9.24 13.36
C GLN A 122 -4.02 -8.08 12.67
N SER A 123 -2.94 -7.60 13.30
CA SER A 123 -2.04 -6.65 12.65
C SER A 123 -1.37 -7.28 11.41
N GLU A 124 -1.04 -6.46 10.40
CA GLU A 124 -0.28 -6.92 9.22
C GLU A 124 1.02 -7.65 9.60
N ARG A 125 1.64 -7.27 10.73
CA ARG A 125 2.83 -7.92 11.29
C ARG A 125 2.54 -9.34 11.78
N ALA A 126 1.44 -9.53 12.51
CA ALA A 126 1.02 -10.85 13.00
C ALA A 126 0.66 -11.78 11.83
N ILE A 127 -0.05 -11.25 10.83
CA ILE A 127 -0.40 -11.94 9.59
C ILE A 127 0.85 -12.37 8.82
N ALA A 128 1.83 -11.46 8.67
CA ALA A 128 3.09 -11.72 7.98
C ALA A 128 3.86 -12.87 8.65
N LYS A 129 3.98 -12.84 9.98
CA LYS A 129 4.61 -13.90 10.77
C LYS A 129 3.89 -15.25 10.59
N ARG A 130 2.56 -15.25 10.67
CA ARG A 130 1.73 -16.46 10.52
C ARG A 130 1.91 -17.11 9.16
N PHE A 131 1.86 -16.32 8.09
CA PHE A 131 1.96 -16.83 6.72
C PHE A 131 3.40 -16.94 6.21
N ARG A 132 4.42 -16.64 7.03
CA ARG A 132 5.85 -16.65 6.67
C ARG A 132 6.16 -15.83 5.41
N VAL A 133 5.53 -14.66 5.30
CA VAL A 133 5.73 -13.71 4.21
C VAL A 133 6.12 -12.35 4.77
N SER A 134 6.58 -11.44 3.91
CA SER A 134 6.82 -10.06 4.33
C SER A 134 5.50 -9.31 4.56
N ARG A 135 5.55 -8.25 5.38
CA ARG A 135 4.42 -7.33 5.57
C ARG A 135 3.97 -6.68 4.25
N TYR A 136 4.90 -6.44 3.32
CA TYR A 136 4.59 -5.96 1.98
C TYR A 136 3.72 -6.95 1.21
N VAL A 137 4.06 -8.25 1.25
CA VAL A 137 3.23 -9.28 0.63
C VAL A 137 1.85 -9.34 1.28
N VAL A 138 1.75 -9.14 2.60
CA VAL A 138 0.44 -9.02 3.27
C VAL A 138 -0.34 -7.82 2.76
N ARG A 139 0.27 -6.64 2.73
CA ARG A 139 -0.37 -5.40 2.27
C ARG A 139 -0.80 -5.49 0.80
N GLN A 140 0.05 -6.05 -0.05
CA GLN A 140 -0.27 -6.33 -1.45
C GLN A 140 -1.44 -7.31 -1.56
N ARG A 141 -1.48 -8.38 -0.76
CA ARG A 141 -2.61 -9.32 -0.74
C ARG A 141 -3.90 -8.67 -0.27
N LEU A 142 -3.85 -7.80 0.73
CA LEU A 142 -5.01 -7.03 1.20
C LEU A 142 -5.52 -6.08 0.11
N ALA A 143 -4.62 -5.30 -0.50
CA ALA A 143 -4.96 -4.41 -1.61
C ALA A 143 -5.53 -5.18 -2.80
N GLU A 144 -4.93 -6.31 -3.19
CA GLU A 144 -5.42 -7.18 -4.27
C GLU A 144 -6.80 -7.77 -3.94
N ALA A 145 -7.04 -8.19 -2.70
CA ALA A 145 -8.34 -8.71 -2.26
C ALA A 145 -9.43 -7.64 -2.37
N LEU A 146 -9.16 -6.44 -1.84
CA LEU A 146 -10.09 -5.31 -1.87
C LEU A 146 -10.34 -4.82 -3.30
N GLY A 147 -9.30 -4.71 -4.12
CA GLY A 147 -9.42 -4.32 -5.52
C GLY A 147 -10.28 -5.29 -6.33
N ARG A 148 -10.10 -6.61 -6.11
CA ARG A 148 -10.93 -7.63 -6.75
C ARG A 148 -12.39 -7.57 -6.31
N ILE A 149 -12.66 -7.31 -5.03
CA ILE A 149 -14.03 -7.11 -4.53
C ILE A 149 -14.64 -5.86 -5.16
N ALA A 150 -13.94 -4.72 -5.12
CA ALA A 150 -14.40 -3.44 -5.67
C ALA A 150 -14.74 -3.54 -7.17
N VAL A 151 -13.88 -4.17 -7.97
CA VAL A 151 -14.17 -4.41 -9.39
C VAL A 151 -15.37 -5.34 -9.58
N ALA A 152 -15.52 -6.38 -8.75
CA ALA A 152 -16.60 -7.35 -8.88
C ALA A 152 -17.98 -6.76 -8.54
N ILE A 153 -18.04 -5.72 -7.70
CA ILE A 153 -19.26 -4.99 -7.35
C ILE A 153 -19.44 -3.70 -8.18
N SER A 154 -18.71 -3.57 -9.30
CA SER A 154 -18.76 -2.41 -10.20
C SER A 154 -18.47 -1.06 -9.51
N HIS A 155 -17.62 -1.07 -8.48
CA HIS A 155 -17.12 0.13 -7.80
C HIS A 155 -15.75 0.54 -8.34
N ASP A 156 -15.54 0.42 -9.65
CA ASP A 156 -14.27 0.74 -10.30
C ASP A 156 -13.98 2.25 -10.37
N GLU A 157 -14.97 3.09 -10.10
CA GLU A 157 -14.79 4.53 -9.90
C GLU A 157 -13.84 4.88 -8.73
N THR A 158 -13.64 3.95 -7.79
CA THR A 158 -12.67 4.13 -6.70
C THR A 158 -11.21 4.10 -7.16
N PHE A 159 -10.92 3.65 -8.38
CA PHE A 159 -9.58 3.67 -8.93
C PHE A 159 -9.32 4.94 -9.74
N PRO A 160 -8.08 5.46 -9.71
CA PRO A 160 -7.65 6.52 -10.62
C PRO A 160 -8.01 6.17 -12.08
N GLU A 161 -8.53 7.14 -12.85
CA GLU A 161 -8.97 6.92 -14.23
C GLU A 161 -7.89 6.27 -15.11
N ASP A 162 -6.64 6.70 -14.94
CA ASP A 162 -5.50 6.16 -15.68
C ASP A 162 -5.19 4.69 -15.36
N LEU A 163 -5.68 4.17 -14.22
CA LEU A 163 -5.42 2.82 -13.73
C LEU A 163 -6.64 1.89 -13.85
N ARG A 164 -7.86 2.41 -14.08
CA ARG A 164 -9.09 1.60 -14.22
C ARG A 164 -8.98 0.51 -15.29
N PRO A 165 -8.50 0.77 -16.52
CA PRO A 165 -8.40 -0.27 -17.54
C PRO A 165 -7.49 -1.43 -17.14
N LEU A 166 -6.39 -1.12 -16.43
CA LEU A 166 -5.47 -2.12 -15.89
C LEU A 166 -6.14 -2.96 -14.79
N ALA A 167 -6.82 -2.31 -13.85
CA ALA A 167 -7.51 -2.95 -12.73
C ALA A 167 -8.62 -3.91 -13.20
N ILE A 168 -9.47 -3.45 -14.13
CA ILE A 168 -10.58 -4.25 -14.66
C ILE A 168 -10.05 -5.53 -15.33
N ARG A 169 -9.07 -5.41 -16.24
CA ARG A 169 -8.52 -6.58 -16.96
C ARG A 169 -7.78 -7.55 -16.04
N LEU A 170 -7.06 -7.02 -15.04
CA LEU A 170 -6.35 -7.85 -14.06
C LEU A 170 -7.31 -8.63 -13.15
N TRP A 171 -8.38 -7.98 -12.68
CA TRP A 171 -9.17 -8.49 -11.57
C TRP A 171 -10.53 -9.05 -11.97
N ARG A 172 -11.25 -8.39 -12.89
CA ARG A 172 -12.49 -8.91 -13.46
C ARG A 172 -12.19 -10.05 -14.42
N ASP A 173 -11.32 -9.77 -15.39
CA ASP A 173 -11.04 -10.68 -16.51
C ASP A 173 -9.94 -11.70 -16.15
N GLN A 174 -9.38 -11.60 -14.94
CA GLN A 174 -8.34 -12.48 -14.37
C GLN A 174 -7.12 -12.66 -15.29
N GLN A 175 -6.81 -11.65 -16.09
CA GLN A 175 -5.71 -11.74 -17.03
C GLN A 175 -4.35 -11.56 -16.33
N PRO A 176 -3.30 -12.28 -16.74
CA PRO A 176 -1.95 -12.04 -16.24
C PRO A 176 -1.46 -10.63 -16.55
N LEU A 177 -0.78 -9.97 -15.60
CA LEU A 177 -0.28 -8.59 -15.76
C LEU A 177 0.49 -8.34 -17.06
N MET A 178 1.34 -9.29 -17.47
CA MET A 178 2.14 -9.13 -18.68
C MET A 178 1.31 -9.26 -19.97
N ARG A 179 0.17 -9.96 -19.93
CA ARG A 179 -0.78 -10.01 -21.04
C ARG A 179 -1.55 -8.69 -21.13
N VAL A 180 -2.05 -8.20 -19.99
CA VAL A 180 -2.71 -6.88 -19.91
C VAL A 180 -1.78 -5.76 -20.37
N ALA A 181 -0.50 -5.83 -19.98
CA ALA A 181 0.52 -4.88 -20.42
C ALA A 181 0.67 -4.84 -21.95
N ALA A 182 0.77 -6.02 -22.59
CA ALA A 182 0.84 -6.11 -24.04
C ALA A 182 -0.41 -5.52 -24.70
N ASP A 183 -1.59 -5.85 -24.19
CA ASP A 183 -2.87 -5.36 -24.72
C ASP A 183 -3.11 -3.85 -24.47
N LEU A 184 -2.35 -3.23 -23.57
CA LEU A 184 -2.36 -1.80 -23.29
C LEU A 184 -1.17 -1.05 -23.90
N GLY A 185 -0.31 -1.73 -24.66
CA GLY A 185 0.89 -1.13 -25.27
C GLY A 185 1.97 -0.72 -24.25
N LEU A 186 1.97 -1.32 -23.05
CA LEU A 186 2.90 -0.99 -21.97
C LEU A 186 4.14 -1.88 -22.01
N SER A 187 5.31 -1.29 -21.74
CA SER A 187 6.51 -2.06 -21.45
C SER A 187 6.38 -2.83 -20.12
N ARG A 188 7.18 -3.89 -19.94
CA ARG A 188 7.19 -4.66 -18.68
C ARG A 188 7.46 -3.77 -17.45
N GLN A 189 8.32 -2.76 -17.60
CA GLN A 189 8.65 -1.83 -16.53
C GLN A 189 7.48 -0.89 -16.23
N GLN A 190 6.83 -0.33 -17.25
CA GLN A 190 5.66 0.52 -17.09
C GLN A 190 4.49 -0.23 -16.46
N ALA A 191 4.25 -1.47 -16.86
CA ALA A 191 3.21 -2.32 -16.29
C ALA A 191 3.43 -2.60 -14.79
N ARG A 192 4.69 -2.88 -14.40
CA ARG A 192 5.06 -3.05 -12.98
C ARG A 192 4.89 -1.76 -12.18
N LEU A 193 5.26 -0.62 -12.76
CA LEU A 193 5.10 0.69 -12.13
C LEU A 193 3.62 1.04 -11.91
N GLN A 194 2.78 0.88 -12.93
CA GLN A 194 1.34 1.13 -12.84
C GLN A 194 0.65 0.17 -11.88
N TYR A 195 1.03 -1.12 -11.89
CA TYR A 195 0.54 -2.09 -10.92
C TYR A 195 0.95 -1.70 -9.48
N GLY A 196 2.18 -1.22 -9.28
CA GLY A 196 2.64 -0.67 -8.00
C GLY A 196 1.79 0.53 -7.54
N ARG A 197 1.50 1.48 -8.45
CA ARG A 197 0.62 2.63 -8.17
C ARG A 197 -0.79 2.19 -7.78
N LEU A 198 -1.34 1.20 -8.47
CA LEU A 198 -2.67 0.64 -8.21
C LEU A 198 -2.74 -0.06 -6.84
N ILE A 199 -1.73 -0.85 -6.49
CA ILE A 199 -1.64 -1.47 -5.16
C ILE A 199 -1.46 -0.41 -4.06
N HIS A 200 -0.67 0.63 -4.33
CA HIS A 200 -0.47 1.72 -3.37
C HIS A 200 -1.75 2.53 -3.13
N SER A 201 -2.52 2.87 -4.17
CA SER A 201 -3.78 3.61 -4.00
C SER A 201 -4.76 2.85 -3.12
N LEU A 202 -4.85 1.52 -3.30
CA LEU A 202 -5.69 0.66 -2.48
C LEU A 202 -5.16 0.43 -1.07
N SER A 203 -3.84 0.32 -0.92
CA SER A 203 -3.22 0.18 0.40
C SER A 203 -3.41 1.43 1.25
N ALA A 204 -3.37 2.61 0.65
CA ALA A 204 -3.67 3.87 1.32
C ALA A 204 -5.13 3.92 1.79
N ALA A 205 -6.08 3.52 0.93
CA ALA A 205 -7.50 3.42 1.29
C ALA A 205 -7.80 2.33 2.34
N ALA A 206 -7.08 1.20 2.31
CA ALA A 206 -7.23 0.14 3.29
C ALA A 206 -6.64 0.52 4.65
N ALA A 207 -5.56 1.31 4.67
CA ALA A 207 -4.97 1.82 5.91
C ALA A 207 -5.92 2.77 6.65
N SER A 208 -6.74 3.55 5.94
CA SER A 208 -7.79 4.37 6.55
C SER A 208 -8.96 3.57 7.14
N LEU A 209 -9.17 2.32 6.70
CA LEU A 209 -10.26 1.45 7.19
C LEU A 209 -9.86 0.59 8.40
N GLY A 210 -8.58 0.60 8.78
CA GLY A 210 -8.00 -0.41 9.69
C GLY A 210 -7.49 0.10 11.03
N ASN A 211 -7.72 1.36 11.40
CA ASN A 211 -7.53 1.78 12.78
C ASN A 211 -8.87 1.59 13.50
N PRO A 212 -9.00 0.63 14.44
CA PRO A 212 -9.87 0.88 15.59
C PRO A 212 -9.39 2.19 16.23
#